data_AF-A0A0Q9QTJ2-F1
#
_entry.id   AF-A0A0Q9QTJ2-F1
#
_cell.length_a   1.000
_cell.length_b   1.000
_cell.length_c   1.000
_cell.angle_alpha   90.00
_cell.angle_beta   90.00
_cell.angle_gamma   90.00
#
_symmetry.space_group_name_H-M   'P 1'
#
loop_
_entity.id
_entity.type
_entity.pdbx_description
1 polymer ?
#
loop_
_entity_poly.entity_id
_entity_poly.type
_entity_poly.pdbx_seq_one_letter_code
_entity_poly.pdbx_strand_id
1 'polypeptide(L)'
;MNVNRKFVEAAEALRPSLHEAIIMPEMAVEVYADDQAFHGWGVRQEHRFEEIKEMSFGKDDSFTLDFGDHRVGYITLGITPVGSPPDAPLGLKLIFGEMPCEVAEPFDQYQGWLSRSWLQEETIYVDVLPTVIKLPRRYCFRYMKVIVLDTSRKYKVAFTDISCTTVTSADPSVLRRLPDHVSPELQKLDQIGVRTLADCMQTVFEDGPKRDRRLWIGDLRLQALASYYTFKNHDLVKRCLYLFAGMRLDGGEVGACVFEKPHPHVDDTLLYDYSLLFVATLYDYYIESRDHEALTELWPVAWEQLQIGLRRLDENNIVRDDPSWWCFIDWHPDLNKQTSAQAVLIYCLKRGLLLASALNLSDEQAQLVHAIEAASTAAFTYLWDVDRGVFISGADAQVSWASQIWMVLAEVRNQDENATLLEHMLHYPNPISMNTPYMYHHLIEALILSGSKERAVEQLHYYWGGMIEDGADCFWELYNPQDKSYSPYGSNLINSYCHAWSCTPTYFVRKYLSESKAN
;
A
#
# COMPACT_ATOMS: atom_id res chain seq x y z
N MET A 1 18.83 -15.56 12.86
CA MET A 1 17.83 -15.81 11.80
C MET A 1 18.02 -17.20 11.21
N ASN A 2 16.95 -17.99 11.11
CA ASN A 2 16.98 -19.33 10.52
C ASN A 2 16.46 -19.26 9.07
N VAL A 3 17.36 -19.26 8.09
CA VAL A 3 17.01 -19.13 6.66
C VAL A 3 16.73 -20.50 6.05
N ASN A 4 15.51 -20.74 5.59
CA ASN A 4 15.17 -21.92 4.81
C ASN A 4 15.54 -21.71 3.34
N ARG A 5 16.71 -22.21 2.96
CA ARG A 5 17.27 -22.05 1.60
C ARG A 5 16.36 -22.57 0.50
N LYS A 6 15.66 -23.69 0.72
CA LYS A 6 14.73 -24.26 -0.28
C LYS A 6 13.64 -23.25 -0.64
N PHE A 7 13.07 -22.58 0.36
CA PHE A 7 12.01 -21.59 0.15
C PHE A 7 12.54 -20.33 -0.53
N VAL A 8 13.72 -19.85 -0.13
CA VAL A 8 14.34 -18.69 -0.78
C VAL A 8 14.69 -19.00 -2.25
N GLU A 9 15.22 -20.18 -2.56
CA GLU A 9 15.50 -20.61 -3.93
C GLU A 9 14.22 -20.75 -4.77
N ALA A 10 13.14 -21.29 -4.19
CA ALA A 10 11.83 -21.35 -4.83
C ALA A 10 11.27 -19.95 -5.13
N ALA A 11 11.41 -19.02 -4.18
CA ALA A 11 11.05 -17.63 -4.39
C ALA A 11 11.86 -17.00 -5.53
N GLU A 12 13.20 -17.16 -5.53
CA GLU A 12 14.09 -16.61 -6.57
C GLU A 12 13.79 -17.14 -7.97
N ALA A 13 13.39 -18.41 -8.09
CA ALA A 13 12.95 -18.98 -9.36
C ALA A 13 11.66 -18.34 -9.93
N LEU A 14 10.83 -17.75 -9.06
CA LEU A 14 9.58 -17.08 -9.41
C LEU A 14 9.73 -15.57 -9.62
N ARG A 15 10.96 -15.04 -9.66
CA ARG A 15 11.18 -13.60 -9.86
C ARG A 15 10.69 -13.17 -11.24
N PRO A 16 9.76 -12.19 -11.34
CA PRO A 16 9.22 -11.78 -12.62
C PRO A 16 10.23 -10.93 -13.41
N SER A 17 10.09 -10.93 -14.73
CA SER A 17 10.62 -9.86 -15.58
C SER A 17 9.73 -8.62 -15.47
N LEU A 18 10.32 -7.43 -15.64
CA LEU A 18 9.56 -6.18 -15.69
C LEU A 18 9.25 -5.78 -17.13
N HIS A 19 8.03 -5.32 -17.36
CA HIS A 19 7.61 -4.66 -18.58
C HIS A 19 8.09 -3.21 -18.58
N GLU A 20 8.60 -2.77 -19.73
CA GLU A 20 9.10 -1.41 -19.91
C GLU A 20 8.30 -0.64 -20.94
N ALA A 21 8.09 0.66 -20.69
CA ALA A 21 7.53 1.59 -21.67
C ALA A 21 8.23 2.96 -21.56
N ILE A 22 8.42 3.63 -22.69
CA ILE A 22 9.01 4.98 -22.72
C ILE A 22 7.87 5.99 -22.75
N ILE A 23 7.82 6.85 -21.73
CA ILE A 23 6.83 7.89 -21.58
C ILE A 23 7.51 9.27 -21.63
N MET A 24 6.97 10.16 -22.45
CA MET A 24 7.37 11.57 -22.50
C MET A 24 6.42 12.42 -21.63
N PRO A 25 6.88 13.56 -21.10
CA PRO A 25 6.00 14.54 -20.46
C PRO A 25 4.90 15.02 -21.41
N GLU A 26 3.73 15.34 -20.87
CA GLU A 26 2.64 15.93 -21.67
C GLU A 26 2.82 17.43 -21.83
N MET A 27 3.20 18.12 -20.75
CA MET A 27 3.30 19.57 -20.70
C MET A 27 4.29 20.08 -19.66
N ALA A 28 4.64 21.35 -19.77
CA ALA A 28 5.25 22.10 -18.68
C ALA A 28 4.20 22.93 -17.96
N VAL A 29 4.37 22.99 -16.64
CA VAL A 29 3.41 23.57 -15.72
C VAL A 29 4.10 24.51 -14.74
N GLU A 30 3.35 25.48 -14.26
CA GLU A 30 3.69 26.26 -13.08
C GLU A 30 2.97 25.67 -11.88
N VAL A 31 3.74 25.44 -10.82
CA VAL A 31 3.21 25.08 -9.50
C VAL A 31 3.19 26.34 -8.64
N TYR A 32 2.01 26.72 -8.15
CA TYR A 32 1.79 27.99 -7.45
C TYR A 32 1.01 27.77 -6.14
N ALA A 33 1.23 28.65 -5.17
CA ALA A 33 0.52 28.57 -3.89
C ALA A 33 -0.98 28.88 -4.08
N ASP A 34 -1.83 28.00 -3.57
CA ASP A 34 -3.28 28.08 -3.63
C ASP A 34 -3.90 27.42 -2.39
N ASP A 35 -4.41 28.23 -1.46
CA ASP A 35 -4.99 27.76 -0.19
C ASP A 35 -6.24 26.88 -0.38
N GLN A 36 -6.83 26.83 -1.58
CA GLN A 36 -7.96 25.96 -1.89
C GLN A 36 -7.54 24.63 -2.54
N ALA A 37 -6.29 24.54 -3.00
CA ALA A 37 -5.76 23.31 -3.58
C ALA A 37 -5.33 22.31 -2.49
N PHE A 38 -5.31 21.03 -2.84
CA PHE A 38 -4.79 20.00 -1.97
C PHE A 38 -3.33 20.29 -1.59
N HIS A 39 -3.02 20.27 -0.30
CA HIS A 39 -1.73 20.70 0.29
C HIS A 39 -1.29 22.13 -0.03
N GLY A 40 -2.19 23.01 -0.48
CA GLY A 40 -1.87 24.42 -0.70
C GLY A 40 -1.17 24.73 -2.02
N TRP A 41 -1.12 23.78 -2.98
CA TRP A 41 -0.41 23.95 -4.24
C TRP A 41 -1.27 23.60 -5.46
N GLY A 42 -1.54 24.61 -6.28
CA GLY A 42 -2.21 24.48 -7.56
C GLY A 42 -1.23 24.27 -8.71
N VAL A 43 -1.75 23.77 -9.83
CA VAL A 43 -0.97 23.55 -11.07
C VAL A 43 -1.69 24.22 -12.23
N ARG A 44 -0.95 25.02 -13.03
CA ARG A 44 -1.47 25.58 -14.28
C ARG A 44 -0.53 25.31 -15.43
N GLN A 45 -1.09 24.99 -16.60
CA GLN A 45 -0.31 24.77 -17.81
C GLN A 45 0.35 26.07 -18.28
N GLU A 46 1.65 26.01 -18.58
CA GLU A 46 2.39 27.11 -19.20
C GLU A 46 2.69 26.83 -20.67
N HIS A 47 3.26 25.65 -20.95
CA HIS A 47 3.76 25.28 -22.27
C HIS A 47 3.46 23.82 -22.60
N ARG A 48 3.37 23.50 -23.89
CA ARG A 48 3.42 22.11 -24.34
C ARG A 48 4.86 21.59 -24.22
N PHE A 49 5.04 20.29 -24.01
CA PHE A 49 6.38 19.72 -23.91
C PHE A 49 7.24 19.96 -25.17
N GLU A 50 6.63 19.96 -26.37
CA GLU A 50 7.35 20.28 -27.61
C GLU A 50 7.89 21.72 -27.65
N GLU A 51 7.26 22.67 -26.97
CA GLU A 51 7.76 24.05 -26.89
C GLU A 51 9.00 24.13 -26.00
N ILE A 52 9.08 23.31 -24.95
CA ILE A 52 10.24 23.22 -24.07
C ILE A 52 11.50 22.78 -24.83
N LYS A 53 11.36 21.90 -25.82
CA LYS A 53 12.50 21.40 -26.62
C LYS A 53 13.17 22.51 -27.46
N GLU A 54 12.42 23.56 -27.79
CA GLU A 54 12.90 24.71 -28.55
C GLU A 54 13.44 25.84 -27.65
N MET A 55 13.25 25.73 -26.32
CA MET A 55 13.74 26.70 -25.35
C MET A 55 15.20 26.46 -24.97
N SER A 56 15.85 27.50 -24.43
CA SER A 56 17.19 27.40 -23.87
C SER A 56 17.27 28.03 -22.49
N PHE A 57 17.92 27.32 -21.59
CA PHE A 57 17.98 27.59 -20.16
C PHE A 57 19.43 27.88 -19.75
N GLY A 58 19.64 28.99 -19.06
CA GLY A 58 20.92 29.36 -18.44
C GLY A 58 20.86 29.21 -16.93
N LYS A 59 21.92 29.67 -16.26
CA LYS A 59 21.98 29.76 -14.79
C LYS A 59 20.68 30.32 -14.18
N ASP A 60 20.19 29.63 -13.16
CA ASP A 60 19.00 29.95 -12.35
C ASP A 60 17.64 29.79 -13.08
N ASP A 61 17.64 29.47 -14.39
CA ASP A 61 16.40 29.12 -15.10
C ASP A 61 15.88 27.74 -14.63
N SER A 62 14.56 27.58 -14.58
CA SER A 62 13.91 26.31 -14.23
C SER A 62 12.59 26.12 -14.96
N PHE A 63 12.13 24.87 -15.02
CA PHE A 63 10.79 24.51 -15.50
C PHE A 63 10.31 23.24 -14.79
N THR A 64 8.99 23.05 -14.71
CA THR A 64 8.38 21.84 -14.15
C THR A 64 7.59 21.12 -15.22
N LEU A 65 7.74 19.81 -15.30
CA LEU A 65 7.05 18.94 -16.25
C LEU A 65 5.98 18.13 -15.54
N ASP A 66 4.79 18.05 -16.16
CA ASP A 66 3.72 17.12 -15.79
C ASP A 66 3.72 15.95 -16.80
N PHE A 67 3.88 14.73 -16.29
CA PHE A 67 3.83 13.49 -17.09
C PHE A 67 2.40 12.97 -17.33
N GLY A 68 1.39 13.72 -16.90
CA GLY A 68 -0.04 13.49 -17.12
C GLY A 68 -0.68 12.44 -16.22
N ASP A 69 0.12 11.55 -15.64
CA ASP A 69 -0.28 10.44 -14.78
C ASP A 69 0.94 10.04 -13.93
N HIS A 70 0.72 9.23 -12.90
CA HIS A 70 1.75 8.72 -12.01
C HIS A 70 2.69 7.73 -12.74
N ARG A 71 4.01 7.80 -12.44
CA ARG A 71 5.07 7.04 -13.12
C ARG A 71 6.06 6.44 -12.13
N VAL A 72 6.47 5.20 -12.39
CA VAL A 72 7.56 4.51 -11.68
C VAL A 72 8.61 4.06 -12.69
N GLY A 73 9.82 4.61 -12.63
CA GLY A 73 10.81 4.33 -13.69
C GLY A 73 12.15 5.08 -13.61
N TYR A 74 12.86 5.07 -14.73
CA TYR A 74 14.20 5.67 -14.88
C TYR A 74 14.18 6.83 -15.88
N ILE A 75 14.83 7.93 -15.52
CA ILE A 75 14.86 9.15 -16.34
C ILE A 75 15.99 9.13 -17.36
N THR A 76 15.67 9.56 -18.59
CA THR A 76 16.64 9.91 -19.63
C THR A 76 16.50 11.39 -20.00
N LEU A 77 17.63 12.10 -20.08
CA LEU A 77 17.71 13.51 -20.49
C LEU A 77 18.70 13.66 -21.64
N GLY A 78 18.25 14.13 -22.81
CA GLY A 78 19.09 14.58 -23.91
C GLY A 78 19.34 16.08 -23.80
N ILE A 79 20.61 16.51 -23.74
CA ILE A 79 21.00 17.89 -23.47
C ILE A 79 22.01 18.37 -24.49
N THR A 80 21.72 19.52 -25.10
CA THR A 80 22.56 20.15 -26.14
C THR A 80 22.91 21.59 -25.73
N PRO A 81 24.17 22.03 -25.92
CA PRO A 81 24.54 23.40 -25.60
C PRO A 81 24.02 24.38 -26.67
N VAL A 82 23.65 25.58 -26.24
CA VAL A 82 23.16 26.67 -27.10
C VAL A 82 24.03 27.90 -26.87
N GLY A 83 24.49 28.54 -27.95
CA GLY A 83 25.37 29.72 -27.88
C GLY A 83 26.84 29.37 -28.14
N SER A 84 27.75 29.89 -27.31
CA SER A 84 29.19 29.61 -27.46
C SER A 84 29.52 28.15 -27.10
N PRO A 85 30.68 27.63 -27.53
CA PRO A 85 31.20 26.37 -26.99
C PRO A 85 31.25 26.41 -25.45
N PRO A 86 30.72 25.37 -24.76
CA PRO A 86 30.74 25.29 -23.31
C PRO A 86 32.16 25.39 -22.76
N ASP A 87 32.37 26.31 -21.82
CA ASP A 87 33.66 26.60 -21.19
C ASP A 87 33.67 26.30 -19.68
N ALA A 88 32.59 25.73 -19.16
CA ALA A 88 32.44 25.23 -17.79
C ALA A 88 31.45 24.05 -17.76
N PRO A 89 31.45 23.23 -16.70
CA PRO A 89 30.43 22.20 -16.52
C PRO A 89 29.03 22.80 -16.36
N LEU A 90 28.01 22.09 -16.84
CA LEU A 90 26.61 22.38 -16.54
C LEU A 90 26.26 21.81 -15.16
N GLY A 91 25.73 22.63 -14.25
CA GLY A 91 25.14 22.19 -12.99
C GLY A 91 23.63 22.05 -13.10
N LEU A 92 23.07 20.90 -12.73
CA LEU A 92 21.63 20.62 -12.74
C LEU A 92 21.16 20.15 -11.37
N LYS A 93 19.94 20.55 -11.00
CA LYS A 93 19.16 19.92 -9.93
C LYS A 93 17.84 19.41 -10.48
N LEU A 94 17.50 18.19 -10.11
CA LEU A 94 16.24 17.53 -10.46
C LEU A 94 15.46 17.26 -9.18
N ILE A 95 14.17 17.54 -9.17
CA ILE A 95 13.26 17.26 -8.05
C ILE A 95 12.05 16.50 -8.60
N PHE A 96 11.66 15.43 -7.93
CA PHE A 96 10.59 14.53 -8.35
C PHE A 96 9.49 14.49 -7.27
N GLY A 97 8.24 14.71 -7.69
CA GLY A 97 7.08 14.70 -6.80
C GLY A 97 5.95 13.87 -7.35
N GLU A 98 5.28 13.10 -6.48
CA GLU A 98 4.00 12.48 -6.79
C GLU A 98 2.91 13.56 -6.79
N MET A 99 3.00 14.52 -5.86
CA MET A 99 2.11 15.67 -5.72
C MET A 99 2.81 17.01 -6.01
N PRO A 100 2.06 18.10 -6.32
CA PRO A 100 2.65 19.40 -6.62
C PRO A 100 3.50 19.99 -5.48
N CYS A 101 3.09 19.78 -4.22
CA CYS A 101 3.81 20.28 -3.05
C CYS A 101 5.26 19.78 -2.99
N GLU A 102 5.54 18.56 -3.44
CA GLU A 102 6.86 17.94 -3.41
C GLU A 102 7.87 18.57 -4.38
N VAL A 103 7.43 19.28 -5.42
CA VAL A 103 8.32 20.04 -6.33
C VAL A 103 8.33 21.54 -6.04
N ALA A 104 7.47 21.98 -5.14
CA ALA A 104 7.32 23.38 -4.75
C ALA A 104 8.05 23.70 -3.44
N GLU A 105 7.99 22.80 -2.46
CA GLU A 105 8.57 22.97 -1.14
C GLU A 105 10.03 22.51 -1.08
N PRO A 106 10.89 23.22 -0.34
CA PRO A 106 12.30 22.85 -0.24
C PRO A 106 12.49 21.68 0.74
N PHE A 107 13.07 20.58 0.25
CA PHE A 107 13.30 19.38 1.05
C PHE A 107 14.24 19.57 2.24
N ASP A 108 15.07 20.61 2.26
CA ASP A 108 15.95 20.91 3.41
C ASP A 108 15.19 21.36 4.67
N GLN A 109 13.92 21.76 4.52
CA GLN A 109 13.02 22.13 5.62
C GLN A 109 12.25 20.93 6.21
N TYR A 110 12.34 19.74 5.60
CA TYR A 110 11.67 18.54 6.11
C TYR A 110 12.03 18.26 7.58
N GLN A 111 10.99 18.08 8.40
CA GLN A 111 11.09 17.62 9.78
C GLN A 111 10.22 16.37 9.94
N GLY A 112 10.84 15.28 10.35
CA GLY A 112 10.15 14.00 10.55
C GLY A 112 11.11 12.92 11.01
N TRP A 113 10.56 11.79 11.43
CA TRP A 113 11.37 10.69 11.99
C TRP A 113 11.85 9.69 10.92
N LEU A 114 11.23 9.70 9.74
CA LEU A 114 11.72 8.96 8.58
C LEU A 114 12.91 9.67 7.94
N SER A 115 13.76 8.91 7.25
CA SER A 115 14.94 9.48 6.60
C SER A 115 14.53 10.41 5.45
N ARG A 116 15.04 11.64 5.46
CA ARG A 116 14.91 12.60 4.35
C ARG A 116 15.42 12.05 3.01
N SER A 117 16.27 11.03 3.01
CA SER A 117 16.79 10.39 1.80
C SER A 117 15.72 9.75 0.91
N TRP A 118 14.49 9.61 1.39
CA TRP A 118 13.34 9.18 0.58
C TRP A 118 12.79 10.29 -0.32
N LEU A 119 13.02 11.57 0.03
CA LEU A 119 12.65 12.70 -0.81
C LEU A 119 13.54 12.70 -2.05
N GLN A 120 12.92 12.70 -3.23
CA GLN A 120 13.61 12.35 -4.47
C GLN A 120 14.17 13.59 -5.17
N GLU A 121 15.46 13.85 -4.94
CA GLU A 121 16.22 14.86 -5.69
C GLU A 121 17.56 14.32 -6.20
N GLU A 122 18.12 14.97 -7.22
CA GLU A 122 19.46 14.74 -7.74
C GLU A 122 20.19 16.05 -8.00
N THR A 123 21.50 16.05 -7.79
CA THR A 123 22.39 17.15 -8.22
C THR A 123 23.47 16.57 -9.12
N ILE A 124 23.58 17.09 -10.34
CA ILE A 124 24.40 16.52 -11.40
C ILE A 124 25.29 17.62 -11.99
N TYR A 125 26.56 17.30 -12.19
CA TYR A 125 27.51 18.15 -12.92
C TYR A 125 27.93 17.43 -14.21
N VAL A 126 27.78 18.12 -15.34
CA VAL A 126 28.02 17.57 -16.67
C VAL A 126 29.20 18.29 -17.32
N ASP A 127 30.32 17.59 -17.43
CA ASP A 127 31.57 18.16 -17.96
C ASP A 127 31.58 18.30 -19.49
N VAL A 128 30.85 17.43 -20.20
CA VAL A 128 30.89 17.34 -21.67
C VAL A 128 29.48 17.40 -22.26
N LEU A 129 29.29 18.29 -23.23
CA LEU A 129 28.04 18.51 -23.96
C LEU A 129 28.29 18.47 -25.49
N PRO A 130 27.33 18.02 -26.32
CA PRO A 130 26.02 17.45 -25.94
C PRO A 130 26.17 16.09 -25.26
N THR A 131 25.15 15.69 -24.49
CA THR A 131 25.14 14.40 -23.80
C THR A 131 23.73 13.82 -23.66
N VAL A 132 23.66 12.53 -23.36
CA VAL A 132 22.44 11.85 -22.91
C VAL A 132 22.71 11.27 -21.53
N ILE A 133 21.99 11.75 -20.53
CA ILE A 133 22.09 11.30 -19.15
C ILE A 133 21.00 10.27 -18.90
N LYS A 134 21.37 9.10 -18.40
CA LYS A 134 20.44 8.09 -17.88
C LYS A 134 20.65 7.96 -16.38
N LEU A 135 19.63 8.30 -15.58
CA LEU A 135 19.74 8.24 -14.13
C LEU A 135 19.62 6.78 -13.66
N PRO A 136 20.53 6.29 -12.79
CA PRO A 136 20.54 4.89 -12.37
C PRO A 136 19.50 4.57 -11.28
N ARG A 137 19.00 5.58 -10.57
CA ARG A 137 17.98 5.43 -9.53
C ARG A 137 16.60 5.30 -10.16
N ARG A 138 15.74 4.43 -9.62
CA ARG A 138 14.31 4.38 -9.95
C ARG A 138 13.58 5.49 -9.17
N TYR A 139 12.72 6.24 -9.85
CA TYR A 139 11.89 7.31 -9.28
C TYR A 139 10.42 6.96 -9.34
N CYS A 140 9.62 7.59 -8.47
CA CYS A 140 8.17 7.47 -8.38
C CYS A 140 7.57 8.89 -8.35
N PHE A 141 6.89 9.33 -9.41
CA PHE A 141 6.52 10.73 -9.57
C PHE A 141 5.45 10.93 -10.64
N ARG A 142 4.81 12.11 -10.61
CA ARG A 142 4.08 12.69 -11.74
C ARG A 142 4.77 13.97 -12.24
N TYR A 143 5.27 14.77 -11.30
CA TYR A 143 5.94 16.04 -11.57
C TYR A 143 7.46 15.89 -11.51
N MET A 144 8.15 16.50 -12.46
CA MET A 144 9.61 16.62 -12.45
C MET A 144 10.01 18.08 -12.66
N LYS A 145 10.69 18.67 -11.67
CA LYS A 145 11.26 20.01 -11.76
C LYS A 145 12.73 19.94 -12.14
N VAL A 146 13.10 20.70 -13.15
CA VAL A 146 14.46 20.83 -13.65
C VAL A 146 14.96 22.24 -13.35
N ILE A 147 16.09 22.34 -12.68
CA ILE A 147 16.73 23.62 -12.32
C ILE A 147 18.15 23.62 -12.89
N VAL A 148 18.48 24.62 -13.69
CA VAL A 148 19.85 24.85 -14.15
C VAL A 148 20.58 25.62 -13.06
N LEU A 149 21.30 24.89 -12.19
CA LEU A 149 22.06 25.48 -11.09
C LEU A 149 23.17 26.40 -11.59
N ASP A 150 23.86 26.00 -12.67
CA ASP A 150 24.90 26.84 -13.25
C ASP A 150 25.18 26.54 -14.72
N THR A 151 25.40 27.63 -15.47
CA THR A 151 26.14 27.66 -16.74
C THR A 151 27.01 28.91 -16.72
N SER A 152 28.08 28.95 -17.52
CA SER A 152 28.79 30.21 -17.71
C SER A 152 27.91 31.19 -18.49
N ARG A 153 28.29 32.48 -18.49
CA ARG A 153 27.60 33.51 -19.29
C ARG A 153 27.70 33.27 -20.81
N LYS A 154 28.58 32.36 -21.27
CA LYS A 154 28.84 32.16 -22.71
C LYS A 154 27.87 31.19 -23.38
N TYR A 155 27.21 30.32 -22.61
CA TYR A 155 26.33 29.29 -23.15
C TYR A 155 25.10 29.03 -22.26
N LYS A 156 24.07 28.49 -22.90
CA LYS A 156 22.85 27.94 -22.31
C LYS A 156 22.71 26.47 -22.71
N VAL A 157 21.68 25.78 -22.24
CA VAL A 157 21.37 24.41 -22.64
C VAL A 157 19.92 24.27 -23.10
N ALA A 158 19.69 23.39 -24.08
CA ALA A 158 18.37 22.95 -24.51
C ALA A 158 18.20 21.47 -24.15
N PHE A 159 16.99 21.10 -23.72
CA PHE A 159 16.62 19.74 -23.38
C PHE A 159 15.89 19.10 -24.56
N THR A 160 16.63 18.42 -25.43
CA THR A 160 16.13 17.89 -26.70
C THR A 160 15.30 16.62 -26.54
N ASP A 161 15.50 15.90 -25.44
CA ASP A 161 14.72 14.70 -25.09
C ASP A 161 14.60 14.59 -23.57
N ILE A 162 13.39 14.28 -23.09
CA ILE A 162 13.12 13.99 -21.69
C ILE A 162 12.10 12.86 -21.68
N SER A 163 12.46 11.74 -21.06
CA SER A 163 11.56 10.59 -20.96
C SER A 163 11.79 9.79 -19.68
N CYS A 164 10.74 9.05 -19.30
CA CYS A 164 10.76 8.06 -18.24
C CYS A 164 10.59 6.67 -18.87
N THR A 165 11.54 5.77 -18.64
CA THR A 165 11.35 4.34 -18.90
C THR A 165 10.65 3.73 -17.69
N THR A 166 9.34 3.55 -17.77
CA THR A 166 8.52 3.01 -16.68
C THR A 166 8.72 1.51 -16.53
N VAL A 167 8.59 0.98 -15.32
CA VAL A 167 8.76 -0.46 -15.03
C VAL A 167 7.63 -1.01 -14.15
N THR A 168 7.13 -2.20 -14.47
CA THR A 168 6.15 -2.95 -13.66
C THR A 168 6.16 -4.43 -14.01
N SER A 169 5.81 -5.32 -13.09
CA SER A 169 5.53 -6.73 -13.38
C SER A 169 4.05 -7.00 -13.70
N ALA A 170 3.20 -5.98 -13.66
CA ALA A 170 1.79 -6.09 -14.01
C ALA A 170 1.61 -6.06 -15.53
N ASP A 171 0.97 -7.09 -16.08
CA ASP A 171 0.67 -7.18 -17.51
C ASP A 171 -0.70 -6.53 -17.81
N PRO A 172 -0.77 -5.37 -18.46
CA PRO A 172 -2.05 -4.75 -18.77
C PRO A 172 -2.88 -5.55 -19.79
N SER A 173 -2.28 -6.47 -20.55
CA SER A 173 -2.99 -7.25 -21.57
C SER A 173 -3.99 -8.26 -20.99
N VAL A 174 -3.80 -8.67 -19.73
CA VAL A 174 -4.72 -9.59 -19.05
C VAL A 174 -5.89 -8.88 -18.36
N LEU A 175 -5.84 -7.55 -18.26
CA LEU A 175 -6.87 -6.77 -17.59
C LEU A 175 -8.17 -6.78 -18.38
N ARG A 176 -9.25 -7.24 -17.75
CA ARG A 176 -10.59 -7.23 -18.35
C ARG A 176 -11.30 -5.92 -18.05
N ARG A 177 -11.95 -5.37 -19.09
CA ARG A 177 -12.86 -4.22 -18.96
C ARG A 177 -14.04 -4.59 -18.05
N LEU A 178 -14.44 -3.65 -17.20
CA LEU A 178 -15.66 -3.77 -16.41
C LEU A 178 -16.91 -3.80 -17.31
N PRO A 179 -17.98 -4.50 -16.91
CA PRO A 179 -19.26 -4.44 -17.61
C PRO A 179 -19.82 -3.02 -17.71
N ASP A 180 -20.50 -2.70 -18.82
CA ASP A 180 -21.03 -1.34 -19.07
C ASP A 180 -22.11 -0.87 -18.07
N HIS A 181 -22.68 -1.79 -17.27
CA HIS A 181 -23.66 -1.46 -16.23
C HIS A 181 -23.04 -0.99 -14.90
N VAL A 182 -21.72 -1.16 -14.73
CA VAL A 182 -21.01 -0.62 -13.55
C VAL A 182 -20.97 0.91 -13.69
N SER A 183 -21.31 1.65 -12.64
CA SER A 183 -21.42 3.11 -12.73
C SER A 183 -20.08 3.78 -13.04
N PRO A 184 -20.06 4.97 -13.69
CA PRO A 184 -18.83 5.69 -13.99
C PRO A 184 -17.94 5.95 -12.77
N GLU A 185 -18.54 6.21 -11.61
CA GLU A 185 -17.85 6.47 -10.36
C GLU A 185 -17.11 5.22 -9.86
N LEU A 186 -17.77 4.05 -9.90
CA LEU A 186 -17.13 2.77 -9.56
C LEU A 186 -16.06 2.37 -10.58
N GLN A 187 -16.27 2.66 -11.87
CA GLN A 187 -15.25 2.46 -12.90
C GLN A 187 -14.01 3.32 -12.65
N LYS A 188 -14.18 4.56 -12.18
CA LYS A 188 -13.07 5.46 -11.85
C LYS A 188 -12.29 4.97 -10.62
N LEU A 189 -12.99 4.50 -9.58
CA LEU A 189 -12.37 3.85 -8.42
C LEU A 189 -11.54 2.64 -8.84
N ASP A 190 -12.09 1.79 -9.70
CA ASP A 190 -11.38 0.63 -10.23
C ASP A 190 -10.14 1.02 -11.05
N GLN A 191 -10.26 2.00 -11.94
CA GLN A 191 -9.16 2.49 -12.77
C GLN A 191 -7.96 2.94 -11.93
N ILE A 192 -8.20 3.76 -10.90
CA ILE A 192 -7.14 4.27 -10.01
C ILE A 192 -6.59 3.14 -9.13
N GLY A 193 -7.44 2.24 -8.64
CA GLY A 193 -6.99 1.05 -7.91
C GLY A 193 -6.06 0.16 -8.74
N VAL A 194 -6.43 -0.13 -9.99
CA VAL A 194 -5.61 -0.90 -10.94
C VAL A 194 -4.27 -0.21 -11.20
N ARG A 195 -4.26 1.12 -11.40
CA ARG A 195 -3.02 1.90 -11.59
C ARG A 195 -2.11 1.81 -10.36
N THR A 196 -2.68 2.03 -9.17
CA THR A 196 -1.96 1.97 -7.88
C THR A 196 -1.29 0.61 -7.70
N LEU A 197 -2.03 -0.48 -7.97
CA LEU A 197 -1.50 -1.83 -7.87
C LEU A 197 -0.41 -2.08 -8.90
N ALA A 198 -0.60 -1.66 -10.15
CA ALA A 198 0.40 -1.87 -11.22
C ALA A 198 1.75 -1.24 -10.88
N ASP A 199 1.74 -0.02 -10.34
CA ASP A 199 2.96 0.71 -10.01
C ASP A 199 3.70 0.09 -8.81
N CYS A 200 2.97 -0.54 -7.89
CA CYS A 200 3.52 -1.27 -6.74
C CYS A 200 3.92 -2.72 -7.07
N MET A 201 3.42 -3.30 -8.16
CA MET A 201 3.81 -4.62 -8.65
C MET A 201 5.16 -4.54 -9.38
N GLN A 202 6.22 -4.94 -8.68
CA GLN A 202 7.61 -4.92 -9.16
C GLN A 202 8.19 -6.34 -9.09
N THR A 203 9.44 -6.52 -8.68
CA THR A 203 9.99 -7.87 -8.43
C THR A 203 9.40 -8.54 -7.19
N VAL A 204 8.70 -7.76 -6.36
CA VAL A 204 7.81 -8.13 -5.26
C VAL A 204 6.59 -7.21 -5.31
N PHE A 205 5.59 -7.47 -4.48
CA PHE A 205 4.56 -6.47 -4.16
C PHE A 205 5.15 -5.44 -3.19
N GLU A 206 5.58 -4.30 -3.71
CA GLU A 206 6.03 -3.18 -2.88
C GLU A 206 4.81 -2.53 -2.20
N ASP A 207 4.99 -1.99 -0.99
CA ASP A 207 3.98 -1.18 -0.29
C ASP A 207 3.69 0.13 -1.05
N GLY A 208 4.75 0.89 -1.35
CA GLY A 208 4.73 2.09 -2.17
C GLY A 208 6.02 2.26 -2.98
N PRO A 209 5.96 2.72 -4.25
CA PRO A 209 7.11 2.72 -5.15
C PRO A 209 8.08 3.89 -4.93
N LYS A 210 7.62 4.98 -4.29
CA LYS A 210 8.48 6.04 -3.76
C LYS A 210 9.18 5.54 -2.50
N ARG A 211 8.39 5.04 -1.56
CA ARG A 211 8.75 4.57 -0.23
C ARG A 211 7.65 3.60 0.27
N ASP A 212 7.97 2.52 0.97
CA ASP A 212 9.32 2.05 1.35
C ASP A 212 10.01 1.21 0.26
N ARG A 213 9.33 0.93 -0.85
CA ARG A 213 9.79 0.02 -1.92
C ARG A 213 10.01 -1.39 -1.43
N ARG A 214 9.15 -1.86 -0.51
CA ARG A 214 9.41 -3.05 0.30
C ARG A 214 8.19 -3.95 0.41
N LEU A 215 8.45 -5.24 0.58
CA LEU A 215 7.41 -6.23 0.80
C LEU A 215 7.00 -6.27 2.27
N TRP A 216 5.78 -5.81 2.58
CA TRP A 216 5.14 -5.91 3.89
C TRP A 216 3.98 -6.90 3.84
N ILE A 217 3.82 -7.75 4.86
CA ILE A 217 2.83 -8.86 4.80
C ILE A 217 1.37 -8.37 4.89
N GLY A 218 1.12 -7.30 5.67
CA GLY A 218 -0.20 -6.66 5.74
C GLY A 218 -0.64 -6.12 4.38
N ASP A 219 0.26 -5.41 3.71
CA ASP A 219 0.09 -4.89 2.35
C ASP A 219 -0.06 -6.03 1.33
N LEU A 220 0.80 -7.04 1.39
CA LEU A 220 0.77 -8.19 0.47
C LEU A 220 -0.61 -8.83 0.43
N ARG A 221 -1.28 -9.02 1.58
CA ARG A 221 -2.62 -9.62 1.61
C ARG A 221 -3.60 -8.83 0.73
N LEU A 222 -3.66 -7.52 0.93
CA LEU A 222 -4.61 -6.64 0.24
C LEU A 222 -4.25 -6.49 -1.24
N GLN A 223 -2.96 -6.40 -1.56
CA GLN A 223 -2.45 -6.39 -2.93
C GLN A 223 -2.78 -7.69 -3.66
N ALA A 224 -2.65 -8.85 -3.00
CA ALA A 224 -2.98 -10.14 -3.58
C ALA A 224 -4.48 -10.23 -3.92
N LEU A 225 -5.36 -9.82 -2.99
CA LEU A 225 -6.81 -9.75 -3.24
C LEU A 225 -7.15 -8.92 -4.48
N ALA A 226 -6.54 -7.74 -4.61
CA ALA A 226 -6.70 -6.90 -5.79
C ALA A 226 -6.12 -7.56 -7.06
N SER A 227 -4.96 -8.20 -6.96
CA SER A 227 -4.29 -8.89 -8.07
C SER A 227 -5.14 -10.02 -8.64
N TYR A 228 -5.77 -10.86 -7.80
CA TYR A 228 -6.61 -11.99 -8.25
C TYR A 228 -7.76 -11.58 -9.19
N TYR A 229 -8.27 -10.35 -9.03
CA TYR A 229 -9.36 -9.81 -9.86
C TYR A 229 -8.88 -8.89 -10.98
N THR A 230 -7.59 -8.58 -11.05
CA THR A 230 -6.98 -7.70 -12.05
C THR A 230 -5.93 -8.43 -12.88
N PHE A 231 -4.66 -8.41 -12.46
CA PHE A 231 -3.50 -8.92 -13.19
C PHE A 231 -3.25 -10.42 -13.02
N LYS A 232 -3.90 -11.06 -12.05
CA LYS A 232 -3.89 -12.51 -11.82
C LYS A 232 -2.47 -13.10 -11.70
N ASN A 233 -1.54 -12.34 -11.16
CA ASN A 233 -0.14 -12.77 -11.03
C ASN A 233 0.04 -13.63 -9.77
N HIS A 234 -0.48 -14.86 -9.82
CA HIS A 234 -0.40 -15.82 -8.71
C HIS A 234 1.05 -16.21 -8.37
N ASP A 235 1.93 -16.24 -9.36
CA ASP A 235 3.35 -16.57 -9.18
C ASP A 235 4.07 -15.51 -8.33
N LEU A 236 3.75 -14.23 -8.51
CA LEU A 236 4.29 -13.16 -7.67
C LEU A 236 3.81 -13.27 -6.22
N VAL A 237 2.54 -13.65 -6.00
CA VAL A 237 2.02 -13.89 -4.63
C VAL A 237 2.73 -15.08 -4.01
N LYS A 238 2.87 -16.19 -4.76
CA LYS A 238 3.62 -17.37 -4.36
C LYS A 238 5.06 -17.00 -3.97
N ARG A 239 5.78 -16.26 -4.82
CA ARG A 239 7.13 -15.74 -4.53
C ARG A 239 7.17 -15.03 -3.18
N CYS A 240 6.26 -14.09 -2.94
CA CYS A 240 6.24 -13.31 -1.71
C CYS A 240 5.94 -14.17 -0.47
N LEU A 241 5.02 -15.14 -0.55
CA LEU A 241 4.78 -16.11 0.52
C LEU A 241 6.03 -16.94 0.85
N TYR A 242 6.74 -17.42 -0.17
CA TYR A 242 8.00 -18.16 0.05
C TYR A 242 9.12 -17.29 0.62
N LEU A 243 9.18 -15.99 0.28
CA LEU A 243 10.13 -15.07 0.90
C LEU A 243 9.89 -14.94 2.41
N PHE A 244 8.66 -14.67 2.83
CA PHE A 244 8.29 -14.61 4.25
C PHE A 244 8.52 -15.94 4.98
N ALA A 245 8.13 -17.06 4.37
CA ALA A 245 8.33 -18.39 4.95
C ALA A 245 9.81 -18.78 5.04
N GLY A 246 10.62 -18.33 4.07
CA GLY A 246 12.04 -18.62 3.95
C GLY A 246 12.92 -17.85 4.93
N MET A 247 12.44 -16.72 5.44
CA MET A 247 13.23 -15.77 6.22
C MET A 247 12.43 -15.34 7.46
N ARG A 248 12.47 -16.17 8.49
CA ARG A 248 11.74 -15.95 9.74
C ARG A 248 12.66 -15.41 10.83
N LEU A 249 12.06 -14.77 11.82
CA LEU A 249 12.72 -14.33 13.04
C LEU A 249 13.15 -15.54 13.89
N ASP A 250 13.97 -15.28 14.91
CA ASP A 250 14.58 -16.35 15.71
C ASP A 250 13.56 -17.14 16.57
N GLY A 251 12.40 -16.55 16.88
CA GLY A 251 11.30 -17.23 17.59
C GLY A 251 10.36 -18.02 16.66
N GLY A 252 10.63 -18.05 15.35
CA GLY A 252 9.79 -18.71 14.34
C GLY A 252 8.72 -17.80 13.74
N GLU A 253 8.65 -16.54 14.16
CA GLU A 253 7.69 -15.57 13.62
C GLU A 253 8.04 -15.21 12.17
N VAL A 254 7.01 -15.11 11.34
CA VAL A 254 7.09 -14.35 10.09
C VAL A 254 7.26 -12.87 10.45
N GLY A 255 8.36 -12.26 9.99
CA GLY A 255 8.65 -10.85 10.23
C GLY A 255 7.68 -9.94 9.47
N ALA A 256 7.58 -8.68 9.90
CA ALA A 256 6.62 -7.74 9.32
C ALA A 256 6.93 -7.39 7.85
N CYS A 257 8.21 -7.30 7.50
CA CYS A 257 8.65 -7.02 6.14
C CYS A 257 9.95 -7.75 5.75
N VAL A 258 10.16 -7.81 4.44
CA VAL A 258 11.31 -8.46 3.80
C VAL A 258 11.96 -7.51 2.80
N PHE A 259 13.28 -7.44 2.85
CA PHE A 259 14.11 -6.76 1.86
C PHE A 259 14.56 -7.74 0.78
N GLU A 260 14.50 -7.33 -0.49
CA GLU A 260 15.03 -8.15 -1.61
C GLU A 260 16.55 -7.96 -1.82
N LYS A 261 17.08 -6.80 -1.44
CA LYS A 261 18.45 -6.36 -1.80
C LYS A 261 19.30 -6.07 -0.55
N PRO A 262 20.61 -6.33 -0.59
CA PRO A 262 21.40 -6.88 -1.72
C PRO A 262 21.18 -8.38 -1.95
N HIS A 263 20.56 -9.06 -1.00
CA HIS A 263 20.01 -10.40 -1.10
C HIS A 263 18.76 -10.46 -0.21
N PRO A 264 17.83 -11.42 -0.42
CA PRO A 264 16.67 -11.57 0.43
C PRO A 264 17.04 -11.69 1.91
N HIS A 265 16.45 -10.84 2.76
CA HIS A 265 16.53 -10.94 4.21
C HIS A 265 15.30 -10.33 4.89
N VAL A 266 14.95 -10.83 6.07
CA VAL A 266 13.85 -10.30 6.89
C VAL A 266 14.33 -9.13 7.73
N ASP A 267 13.44 -8.18 7.99
CA ASP A 267 13.66 -7.13 8.97
C ASP A 267 13.62 -7.69 10.40
N ASP A 268 14.08 -6.93 11.40
CA ASP A 268 13.96 -7.32 12.81
C ASP A 268 12.64 -6.88 13.47
N THR A 269 11.75 -6.24 12.69
CA THR A 269 10.41 -5.82 13.14
C THR A 269 9.45 -7.01 13.26
N LEU A 270 8.98 -7.25 14.48
CA LEU A 270 7.88 -8.16 14.78
C LEU A 270 6.56 -7.39 14.98
N LEU A 271 5.56 -7.78 14.21
CA LEU A 271 4.17 -7.34 14.33
C LEU A 271 3.28 -8.59 14.40
N TYR A 272 2.50 -8.72 15.47
CA TYR A 272 1.73 -9.95 15.71
C TYR A 272 0.58 -10.18 14.75
N ASP A 273 -0.17 -9.13 14.45
CA ASP A 273 -1.20 -9.18 13.43
C ASP A 273 -0.58 -9.54 12.08
N TYR A 274 0.56 -8.96 11.73
CA TYR A 274 1.26 -9.24 10.48
C TYR A 274 1.76 -10.69 10.39
N SER A 275 2.33 -11.23 11.46
CA SER A 275 2.71 -12.65 11.54
C SER A 275 1.50 -13.57 11.33
N LEU A 276 0.36 -13.28 11.98
CA LEU A 276 -0.88 -14.03 11.80
C LEU A 276 -1.46 -13.89 10.39
N LEU A 277 -1.36 -12.70 9.78
CA LEU A 277 -1.86 -12.44 8.43
C LEU A 277 -1.17 -13.29 7.37
N PHE A 278 0.02 -13.87 7.63
CA PHE A 278 0.58 -14.90 6.75
C PHE A 278 -0.40 -16.06 6.50
N VAL A 279 -1.15 -16.47 7.53
CA VAL A 279 -2.16 -17.54 7.45
C VAL A 279 -3.33 -17.12 6.55
N ALA A 280 -3.80 -15.89 6.71
CA ALA A 280 -4.86 -15.32 5.89
C ALA A 280 -4.43 -15.21 4.42
N THR A 281 -3.23 -14.68 4.17
CA THR A 281 -2.67 -14.57 2.81
C THR A 281 -2.48 -15.94 2.16
N LEU A 282 -2.01 -16.95 2.89
CA LEU A 282 -1.89 -18.32 2.38
C LEU A 282 -3.26 -18.93 2.06
N TYR A 283 -4.26 -18.67 2.90
CA TYR A 283 -5.65 -19.08 2.65
C TYR A 283 -6.19 -18.45 1.37
N ASP A 284 -6.13 -17.12 1.23
CA ASP A 284 -6.62 -16.41 0.06
C ASP A 284 -5.91 -16.89 -1.21
N TYR A 285 -4.59 -17.06 -1.15
CA TYR A 285 -3.80 -17.64 -2.24
C TYR A 285 -4.25 -19.04 -2.63
N TYR A 286 -4.47 -19.94 -1.67
CA TYR A 286 -4.91 -21.30 -1.97
C TYR A 286 -6.31 -21.33 -2.58
N ILE A 287 -7.23 -20.49 -2.11
CA ILE A 287 -8.59 -20.41 -2.66
C ILE A 287 -8.57 -19.97 -4.13
N GLU A 288 -7.70 -19.02 -4.48
CA GLU A 288 -7.63 -18.44 -5.83
C GLU A 288 -6.77 -19.26 -6.79
N SER A 289 -5.65 -19.80 -6.33
CA SER A 289 -4.71 -20.56 -7.18
C SER A 289 -5.00 -22.07 -7.24
N ARG A 290 -5.60 -22.63 -6.18
CA ARG A 290 -5.70 -24.09 -5.93
C ARG A 290 -4.37 -24.82 -5.93
N ASP A 291 -3.26 -24.12 -5.67
CA ASP A 291 -1.92 -24.70 -5.58
C ASP A 291 -1.75 -25.50 -4.27
N HIS A 292 -2.05 -26.80 -4.35
CA HIS A 292 -1.97 -27.71 -3.22
C HIS A 292 -0.53 -28.02 -2.80
N GLU A 293 0.43 -27.94 -3.72
CA GLU A 293 1.85 -28.15 -3.43
C GLU A 293 2.37 -27.01 -2.54
N ALA A 294 2.14 -25.76 -2.95
CA ALA A 294 2.51 -24.59 -2.16
C ALA A 294 1.82 -24.58 -0.79
N LEU A 295 0.52 -24.94 -0.74
CA LEU A 295 -0.19 -25.07 0.54
C LEU A 295 0.49 -26.11 1.45
N THR A 296 0.82 -27.29 0.92
CA THR A 296 1.47 -28.36 1.71
C THR A 296 2.83 -27.91 2.23
N GLU A 297 3.63 -27.23 1.41
CA GLU A 297 4.96 -26.76 1.81
C GLU A 297 4.93 -25.62 2.83
N LEU A 298 3.97 -24.70 2.69
CA LEU A 298 3.89 -23.49 3.53
C LEU A 298 3.03 -23.67 4.79
N TRP A 299 2.20 -24.72 4.85
CA TRP A 299 1.36 -25.02 6.01
C TRP A 299 2.11 -25.09 7.34
N PRO A 300 3.28 -25.76 7.47
CA PRO A 300 4.00 -25.80 8.74
C PRO A 300 4.35 -24.41 9.28
N VAL A 301 4.65 -23.44 8.40
CA VAL A 301 4.93 -22.06 8.79
C VAL A 301 3.65 -21.38 9.27
N ALA A 302 2.54 -21.51 8.53
CA ALA A 302 1.25 -20.95 8.90
C ALA A 302 0.74 -21.52 10.25
N TRP A 303 0.86 -22.83 10.44
CA TRP A 303 0.53 -23.50 11.69
C TRP A 303 1.33 -22.94 12.87
N GLU A 304 2.64 -22.74 12.69
CA GLU A 304 3.49 -22.16 13.72
C GLU A 304 3.07 -20.72 14.09
N GLN A 305 2.63 -19.91 13.11
CA GLN A 305 2.13 -18.55 13.38
C GLN A 305 0.87 -18.58 14.25
N LEU A 306 -0.04 -19.53 14.03
CA LEU A 306 -1.23 -19.72 14.87
C LEU A 306 -0.84 -20.14 16.29
N GLN A 307 0.13 -21.05 16.43
CA GLN A 307 0.64 -21.47 17.73
C GLN A 307 1.34 -20.33 18.48
N ILE A 308 2.11 -19.48 17.77
CA ILE A 308 2.69 -18.25 18.32
C ILE A 308 1.58 -17.32 18.82
N GLY A 309 0.54 -17.11 18.00
CA GLY A 309 -0.62 -16.29 18.37
C GLY A 309 -1.31 -16.77 19.64
N LEU A 310 -1.58 -18.08 19.73
CA LEU A 310 -2.22 -18.70 20.89
C LEU A 310 -1.40 -18.57 22.18
N ARG A 311 -0.06 -18.55 22.10
CA ARG A 311 0.80 -18.32 23.28
C ARG A 311 0.64 -16.93 23.90
N ARG A 312 0.06 -15.97 23.16
CA ARG A 312 -0.20 -14.62 23.66
C ARG A 312 -1.46 -14.52 24.53
N LEU A 313 -2.31 -15.54 24.51
CA LEU A 313 -3.49 -15.60 25.36
C LEU A 313 -3.10 -15.71 26.84
N ASP A 314 -3.87 -15.05 27.70
CA ASP A 314 -3.84 -15.20 29.15
C ASP A 314 -4.70 -16.40 29.61
N GLU A 315 -4.85 -16.55 30.93
CA GLU A 315 -5.69 -17.59 31.54
C GLU A 315 -7.18 -17.50 31.18
N ASN A 316 -7.65 -16.35 30.71
CA ASN A 316 -9.03 -16.12 30.28
C ASN A 316 -9.21 -16.32 28.77
N ASN A 317 -8.16 -16.71 28.04
CA ASN A 317 -8.12 -16.76 26.58
C ASN A 317 -8.25 -15.39 25.89
N ILE A 318 -7.77 -14.33 26.55
CA ILE A 318 -7.67 -12.98 26.00
C ILE A 318 -6.21 -12.65 25.68
N VAL A 319 -5.97 -12.05 24.51
CA VAL A 319 -4.65 -11.53 24.14
C VAL A 319 -4.16 -10.56 25.22
N ARG A 320 -2.96 -10.81 25.75
CA ARG A 320 -2.33 -9.92 26.75
C ARG A 320 -2.01 -8.56 26.14
N ASP A 321 -2.45 -7.50 26.80
CA ASP A 321 -2.14 -6.11 26.50
C ASP A 321 -1.03 -5.64 27.43
N ASP A 322 0.22 -5.71 26.97
CA ASP A 322 1.38 -5.29 27.75
C ASP A 322 2.47 -4.71 26.82
N PRO A 323 3.43 -3.92 27.35
CA PRO A 323 4.44 -3.23 26.54
C PRO A 323 5.46 -4.15 25.86
N SER A 324 5.47 -5.46 26.12
CA SER A 324 6.45 -6.39 25.53
C SER A 324 6.13 -6.75 24.08
N TRP A 325 5.09 -6.15 23.50
CA TRP A 325 4.51 -6.58 22.24
C TRP A 325 3.99 -5.41 21.41
N TRP A 326 4.07 -5.55 20.09
CA TRP A 326 3.61 -4.58 19.12
C TRP A 326 2.66 -5.20 18.09
N CYS A 327 1.56 -4.50 17.83
CA CYS A 327 0.51 -4.83 16.87
C CYS A 327 0.28 -3.61 16.00
N PHE A 328 0.03 -3.77 14.70
CA PHE A 328 -0.15 -2.62 13.81
C PHE A 328 -1.59 -2.12 13.86
N ILE A 329 -2.53 -2.89 13.30
CA ILE A 329 -3.97 -2.56 13.13
C ILE A 329 -4.25 -1.31 12.29
N ASP A 330 -3.81 -0.14 12.75
CA ASP A 330 -3.97 1.15 12.07
C ASP A 330 -2.94 2.18 12.59
N TRP A 331 -2.67 3.23 11.80
CA TRP A 331 -1.85 4.37 12.19
C TRP A 331 -2.63 5.37 13.06
N HIS A 332 -3.05 4.94 14.25
CA HIS A 332 -3.71 5.78 15.24
C HIS A 332 -2.98 5.70 16.59
N PRO A 333 -2.41 6.81 17.11
CA PRO A 333 -1.58 6.78 18.32
C PRO A 333 -2.36 6.38 19.58
N ASP A 334 -3.62 6.80 19.70
CA ASP A 334 -4.44 6.51 20.87
C ASP A 334 -5.16 5.16 20.82
N LEU A 335 -4.98 4.36 19.77
CA LEU A 335 -5.71 3.10 19.61
C LEU A 335 -5.15 2.03 20.54
N ASN A 336 -5.96 1.56 21.48
CA ASN A 336 -5.74 0.30 22.17
C ASN A 336 -6.04 -0.88 21.23
N LYS A 337 -5.14 -1.85 21.14
CA LYS A 337 -5.14 -2.88 20.09
C LYS A 337 -5.53 -4.27 20.59
N GLN A 338 -5.82 -4.44 21.88
CA GLN A 338 -6.09 -5.74 22.50
C GLN A 338 -7.25 -6.48 21.79
N THR A 339 -8.39 -5.81 21.66
CA THR A 339 -9.61 -6.41 21.11
C THR A 339 -9.50 -6.68 19.62
N SER A 340 -8.94 -5.74 18.84
CA SER A 340 -8.64 -5.98 17.43
C SER A 340 -7.68 -7.16 17.24
N ALA A 341 -6.65 -7.30 18.10
CA ALA A 341 -5.71 -8.41 17.99
C ALA A 341 -6.31 -9.77 18.40
N GLN A 342 -7.17 -9.81 19.42
CA GLN A 342 -7.98 -10.98 19.75
C GLN A 342 -8.80 -11.41 18.52
N ALA A 343 -9.43 -10.45 17.87
CA ALA A 343 -10.24 -10.70 16.68
C ALA A 343 -9.40 -11.15 15.47
N VAL A 344 -8.23 -10.55 15.22
CA VAL A 344 -7.29 -11.00 14.17
C VAL A 344 -6.84 -12.45 14.41
N LEU A 345 -6.60 -12.84 15.67
CA LEU A 345 -6.28 -14.22 16.01
C LEU A 345 -7.44 -15.16 15.66
N ILE A 346 -8.66 -14.85 16.11
CA ILE A 346 -9.86 -15.66 15.80
C ILE A 346 -10.07 -15.74 14.28
N TYR A 347 -9.93 -14.61 13.58
CA TYR A 347 -9.99 -14.54 12.12
C TYR A 347 -9.01 -15.54 11.50
N CYS A 348 -7.74 -15.50 11.88
CA CYS A 348 -6.69 -16.34 11.30
C CYS A 348 -6.82 -17.82 11.71
N LEU A 349 -7.27 -18.12 12.94
CA LEU A 349 -7.57 -19.49 13.37
C LEU A 349 -8.65 -20.12 12.49
N LYS A 350 -9.72 -19.37 12.17
CA LYS A 350 -10.79 -19.83 11.27
C LYS A 350 -10.27 -20.11 9.85
N ARG A 351 -9.36 -19.29 9.33
CA ARG A 351 -8.72 -19.54 8.01
C ARG A 351 -7.77 -20.75 8.07
N GLY A 352 -7.02 -20.87 9.16
CA GLY A 352 -6.19 -22.04 9.44
C GLY A 352 -6.99 -23.35 9.47
N LEU A 353 -8.21 -23.33 10.03
CA LEU A 353 -9.09 -24.50 10.07
C LEU A 353 -9.47 -24.95 8.66
N LEU A 354 -9.77 -24.00 7.76
CA LEU A 354 -10.08 -24.30 6.37
C LEU A 354 -8.87 -24.86 5.60
N LEU A 355 -7.66 -24.35 5.88
CA LEU A 355 -6.44 -24.89 5.30
C LEU A 355 -6.12 -26.31 5.81
N ALA A 356 -6.26 -26.55 7.12
CA ALA A 356 -6.08 -27.87 7.72
C ALA A 356 -7.11 -28.88 7.18
N SER A 357 -8.34 -28.44 6.93
CA SER A 357 -9.38 -29.23 6.27
C SER A 357 -8.99 -29.58 4.84
N ALA A 358 -8.50 -28.62 4.06
CA ALA A 358 -8.01 -28.86 2.69
C ALA A 358 -6.84 -29.86 2.61
N LEU A 359 -6.04 -29.96 3.67
CA LEU A 359 -4.92 -30.91 3.80
C LEU A 359 -5.31 -32.23 4.51
N ASN A 360 -6.56 -32.38 4.95
CA ASN A 360 -7.05 -33.53 5.72
C ASN A 360 -6.29 -33.77 7.05
N LEU A 361 -5.88 -32.71 7.73
CA LEU A 361 -5.13 -32.75 8.99
C LEU A 361 -6.08 -32.76 10.20
N SER A 362 -6.57 -33.95 10.59
CA SER A 362 -7.64 -34.08 11.58
C SER A 362 -7.26 -33.62 13.00
N ASP A 363 -6.01 -33.83 13.42
CA ASP A 363 -5.56 -33.46 14.77
C ASP A 363 -5.44 -31.93 14.91
N GLU A 364 -4.87 -31.26 13.92
CA GLU A 364 -4.79 -29.80 13.84
C GLU A 364 -6.18 -29.17 13.71
N GLN A 365 -7.09 -29.77 12.94
CA GLN A 365 -8.50 -29.33 12.88
C GLN A 365 -9.16 -29.35 14.26
N ALA A 366 -9.00 -30.45 15.03
CA ALA A 366 -9.57 -30.54 16.36
C ALA A 366 -9.01 -29.48 17.33
N GLN A 367 -7.70 -29.24 17.28
CA GLN A 367 -7.05 -28.17 18.06
C GLN A 367 -7.57 -26.78 17.69
N LEU A 368 -7.73 -26.51 16.39
CA LEU A 368 -8.23 -25.23 15.89
C LEU A 368 -9.69 -25.00 16.30
N VAL A 369 -10.55 -26.01 16.19
CA VAL A 369 -11.95 -25.90 16.64
C VAL A 369 -12.03 -25.52 18.11
N HIS A 370 -11.27 -26.21 18.97
CA HIS A 370 -11.22 -25.89 20.40
C HIS A 370 -10.68 -24.47 20.66
N ALA A 371 -9.60 -24.07 19.97
CA ALA A 371 -9.01 -22.73 20.12
C ALA A 371 -9.96 -21.61 19.66
N ILE A 372 -10.68 -21.81 18.54
CA ILE A 372 -11.67 -20.87 18.02
C ILE A 372 -12.81 -20.70 19.02
N GLU A 373 -13.35 -21.80 19.56
CA GLU A 373 -14.41 -21.77 20.56
C GLU A 373 -13.97 -21.01 21.82
N ALA A 374 -12.83 -21.40 22.40
CA ALA A 374 -12.30 -20.76 23.60
C ALA A 374 -12.06 -19.25 23.41
N ALA A 375 -11.37 -18.85 22.35
CA ALA A 375 -11.05 -17.46 22.08
C ALA A 375 -12.29 -16.61 21.74
N SER A 376 -13.27 -17.16 21.02
CA SER A 376 -14.51 -16.46 20.65
C SER A 376 -15.43 -16.30 21.87
N THR A 377 -15.58 -17.35 22.69
CA THR A 377 -16.34 -17.28 23.94
C THR A 377 -15.72 -16.29 24.91
N ALA A 378 -14.39 -16.28 25.03
CA ALA A 378 -13.68 -15.30 25.86
C ALA A 378 -13.88 -13.87 25.35
N ALA A 379 -13.75 -13.63 24.04
CA ALA A 379 -14.01 -12.33 23.45
C ALA A 379 -15.41 -11.81 23.78
N PHE A 380 -16.44 -12.66 23.65
CA PHE A 380 -17.80 -12.26 24.02
C PHE A 380 -18.02 -12.12 25.53
N THR A 381 -17.31 -12.90 26.36
CA THR A 381 -17.50 -12.84 27.82
C THR A 381 -16.83 -11.61 28.44
N TYR A 382 -15.64 -11.25 27.95
CA TYR A 382 -14.78 -10.26 28.60
C TYR A 382 -14.64 -8.95 27.84
N LEU A 383 -14.85 -8.95 26.53
CA LEU A 383 -14.65 -7.76 25.69
C LEU A 383 -15.98 -7.15 25.20
N TRP A 384 -17.10 -7.87 25.28
CA TRP A 384 -18.41 -7.34 24.93
C TRP A 384 -19.04 -6.59 26.12
N ASP A 385 -19.31 -5.30 25.93
CA ASP A 385 -20.06 -4.50 26.89
C ASP A 385 -21.54 -4.55 26.52
N VAL A 386 -22.34 -5.24 27.34
CA VAL A 386 -23.78 -5.45 27.12
C VAL A 386 -24.56 -4.14 27.19
N ASP A 387 -24.19 -3.24 28.11
CA ASP A 387 -24.92 -1.97 28.33
C ASP A 387 -24.64 -0.99 27.20
N ARG A 388 -23.40 -0.98 26.70
CA ARG A 388 -22.99 -0.13 25.58
C ARG A 388 -23.24 -0.77 24.22
N GLY A 389 -23.50 -2.07 24.13
CA GLY A 389 -23.73 -2.78 22.88
C GLY A 389 -22.55 -2.69 21.90
N VAL A 390 -21.32 -2.74 22.41
CA VAL A 390 -20.06 -2.67 21.64
C VAL A 390 -18.97 -3.52 22.28
N PHE A 391 -17.92 -3.84 21.52
CA PHE A 391 -16.70 -4.39 22.08
C PHE A 391 -15.77 -3.28 22.61
N ILE A 392 -15.28 -3.45 23.82
CA ILE A 392 -14.33 -2.57 24.50
C ILE A 392 -12.91 -3.14 24.40
N SER A 393 -11.89 -2.30 24.54
CA SER A 393 -10.47 -2.70 24.45
C SER A 393 -9.64 -2.09 25.57
N GLY A 394 -8.74 -2.91 26.16
CA GLY A 394 -7.81 -2.48 27.18
C GLY A 394 -8.47 -2.17 28.53
N ALA A 395 -7.64 -1.83 29.52
CA ALA A 395 -8.10 -1.55 30.89
C ALA A 395 -9.07 -0.37 31.00
N ASP A 396 -8.99 0.60 30.07
CA ASP A 396 -9.84 1.79 30.04
C ASP A 396 -11.18 1.58 29.31
N ALA A 397 -11.46 0.35 28.87
CA ALA A 397 -12.67 -0.01 28.13
C ALA A 397 -12.91 0.90 26.90
N GLN A 398 -11.83 1.14 26.13
CA GLN A 398 -11.85 2.02 24.97
C GLN A 398 -12.74 1.45 23.85
N VAL A 399 -13.53 2.30 23.21
CA VAL A 399 -14.35 1.95 22.04
C VAL A 399 -13.70 2.52 20.78
N SER A 400 -13.43 1.65 19.81
CA SER A 400 -12.81 2.01 18.54
C SER A 400 -13.52 1.34 17.37
N TRP A 401 -13.46 1.97 16.19
CA TRP A 401 -13.88 1.33 14.94
C TRP A 401 -13.10 0.04 14.66
N ALA A 402 -11.79 0.05 14.91
CA ALA A 402 -10.92 -1.09 14.70
C ALA A 402 -11.36 -2.33 15.49
N SER A 403 -11.76 -2.17 16.76
CA SER A 403 -12.26 -3.28 17.59
C SER A 403 -13.52 -3.89 17.01
N GLN A 404 -14.48 -3.06 16.56
CA GLN A 404 -15.76 -3.54 16.05
C GLN A 404 -15.58 -4.24 14.70
N ILE A 405 -14.85 -3.60 13.78
CA ILE A 405 -14.62 -4.12 12.43
C ILE A 405 -13.95 -5.49 12.49
N TRP A 406 -12.87 -5.62 13.25
CA TRP A 406 -12.19 -6.91 13.36
C TRP A 406 -13.05 -7.97 14.03
N MET A 407 -13.86 -7.64 15.04
CA MET A 407 -14.78 -8.61 15.67
C MET A 407 -15.88 -9.09 14.70
N VAL A 408 -16.36 -8.21 13.81
CA VAL A 408 -17.27 -8.58 12.72
C VAL A 408 -16.58 -9.54 11.76
N LEU A 409 -15.36 -9.22 11.30
CA LEU A 409 -14.59 -10.08 10.38
C LEU A 409 -14.21 -11.43 11.00
N ALA A 410 -13.99 -11.44 12.32
CA ALA A 410 -13.76 -12.64 13.10
C ALA A 410 -15.04 -13.48 13.28
N GLU A 411 -16.22 -12.96 12.91
CA GLU A 411 -17.52 -13.62 13.00
C GLU A 411 -17.77 -14.19 14.40
N VAL A 412 -17.48 -13.38 15.44
CA VAL A 412 -17.75 -13.74 16.84
C VAL A 412 -19.25 -13.70 17.14
N ARG A 413 -19.97 -12.80 16.46
CA ARG A 413 -21.43 -12.70 16.46
C ARG A 413 -22.00 -13.04 15.09
N ASN A 414 -23.31 -13.26 15.02
CA ASN A 414 -23.96 -13.60 13.76
C ASN A 414 -24.12 -12.39 12.83
N GLN A 415 -24.50 -12.63 11.57
CA GLN A 415 -24.58 -11.61 10.53
C GLN A 415 -25.48 -10.41 10.90
N ASP A 416 -26.70 -10.66 11.38
CA ASP A 416 -27.66 -9.60 11.71
C ASP A 416 -27.19 -8.76 12.90
N GLU A 417 -26.58 -9.41 13.88
CA GLU A 417 -25.97 -8.76 15.04
C GLU A 417 -24.78 -7.87 14.64
N ASN A 418 -23.95 -8.34 13.71
CA ASN A 418 -22.82 -7.59 13.18
C ASN A 418 -23.30 -6.37 12.36
N ALA A 419 -24.33 -6.52 11.55
CA ALA A 419 -24.96 -5.41 10.83
C ALA A 419 -25.47 -4.34 11.81
N THR A 420 -26.15 -4.78 12.88
CA THR A 420 -26.65 -3.88 13.94
C THR A 420 -25.50 -3.17 14.66
N LEU A 421 -24.40 -3.86 14.95
CA LEU A 421 -23.21 -3.27 15.58
C LEU A 421 -22.58 -2.19 14.70
N LEU A 422 -22.41 -2.45 13.40
CA LEU A 422 -21.81 -1.47 12.49
C LEU A 422 -22.70 -0.23 12.30
N GLU A 423 -24.03 -0.40 12.20
CA GLU A 423 -24.96 0.72 12.13
C GLU A 423 -25.00 1.52 13.44
N HIS A 424 -24.88 0.84 14.59
CA HIS A 424 -24.76 1.50 15.88
C HIS A 424 -23.49 2.36 15.95
N MET A 425 -22.36 1.88 15.43
CA MET A 425 -21.09 2.62 15.43
C MET A 425 -21.12 3.93 14.65
N LEU A 426 -21.96 4.04 13.62
CA LEU A 426 -22.15 5.31 12.88
C LEU A 426 -22.70 6.43 13.76
N HIS A 427 -23.41 6.08 14.83
CA HIS A 427 -24.05 7.02 15.75
C HIS A 427 -23.40 7.03 17.14
N TYR A 428 -22.35 6.22 17.34
CA TYR A 428 -21.68 6.13 18.63
C TYR A 428 -20.89 7.42 18.92
N PRO A 429 -20.98 7.99 20.14
CA PRO A 429 -20.30 9.23 20.45
C PRO A 429 -18.79 9.02 20.58
N ASN A 430 -18.02 9.73 19.76
CA ASN A 430 -16.56 9.85 19.83
C ASN A 430 -15.77 8.51 19.94
N PRO A 431 -16.02 7.50 19.08
CA PRO A 431 -15.14 6.34 19.03
C PRO A 431 -13.77 6.74 18.46
N ILE A 432 -12.71 5.98 18.80
CA ILE A 432 -11.43 6.10 18.09
C ILE A 432 -11.65 5.80 16.60
N SER A 433 -11.26 6.75 15.75
CA SER A 433 -11.46 6.73 14.30
C SER A 433 -10.41 5.89 13.57
N MET A 434 -10.59 5.75 12.26
CA MET A 434 -9.64 5.11 11.35
C MET A 434 -8.87 6.16 10.57
N ASN A 435 -7.56 5.96 10.36
CA ASN A 435 -6.70 6.93 9.70
C ASN A 435 -6.18 6.48 8.33
N THR A 436 -6.31 5.20 7.99
CA THR A 436 -5.73 4.62 6.77
C THR A 436 -6.79 3.98 5.87
N PRO A 437 -6.56 3.98 4.54
CA PRO A 437 -7.33 3.16 3.62
C PRO A 437 -7.19 1.66 3.92
N TYR A 438 -6.09 1.24 4.57
CA TYR A 438 -5.92 -0.12 5.09
C TYR A 438 -7.03 -0.50 6.08
N MET A 439 -7.35 0.33 7.06
CA MET A 439 -8.44 0.03 7.99
C MET A 439 -9.82 0.19 7.34
N TYR A 440 -9.98 1.16 6.42
CA TYR A 440 -11.21 1.28 5.62
C TYR A 440 -11.48 0.07 4.74
N HIS A 441 -10.46 -0.60 4.18
CA HIS A 441 -10.63 -1.86 3.46
C HIS A 441 -11.39 -2.89 4.32
N HIS A 442 -10.97 -3.04 5.57
CA HIS A 442 -11.58 -3.97 6.51
C HIS A 442 -13.00 -3.53 6.90
N LEU A 443 -13.29 -2.21 6.96
CA LEU A 443 -14.67 -1.72 7.11
C LEU A 443 -15.54 -2.15 5.93
N ILE A 444 -15.07 -1.97 4.69
CA ILE A 444 -15.82 -2.37 3.49
C ILE A 444 -16.07 -3.88 3.50
N GLU A 445 -15.06 -4.69 3.84
CA GLU A 445 -15.19 -6.15 3.97
C GLU A 445 -16.23 -6.51 5.05
N ALA A 446 -16.19 -5.87 6.22
CA ALA A 446 -17.12 -6.12 7.32
C ALA A 446 -18.57 -5.74 6.96
N LEU A 447 -18.77 -4.62 6.25
CA LEU A 447 -20.09 -4.21 5.75
C LEU A 447 -20.65 -5.21 4.74
N ILE A 448 -19.84 -5.67 3.79
CA ILE A 448 -20.25 -6.69 2.81
C ILE A 448 -20.58 -8.01 3.52
N LEU A 449 -19.72 -8.46 4.44
CA LEU A 449 -19.94 -9.68 5.23
C LEU A 449 -21.24 -9.61 6.05
N SER A 450 -21.58 -8.43 6.55
CA SER A 450 -22.81 -8.17 7.32
C SER A 450 -24.04 -7.92 6.44
N GLY A 451 -23.94 -8.08 5.11
CA GLY A 451 -25.05 -7.87 4.18
C GLY A 451 -25.39 -6.40 3.90
N SER A 452 -24.61 -5.44 4.41
CA SER A 452 -24.79 -3.99 4.26
C SER A 452 -24.08 -3.44 3.01
N LYS A 453 -24.37 -4.04 1.85
CA LYS A 453 -23.67 -3.74 0.58
C LYS A 453 -23.84 -2.28 0.14
N GLU A 454 -25.04 -1.72 0.29
CA GLU A 454 -25.31 -0.31 -0.03
C GLU A 454 -24.42 0.62 0.79
N ARG A 455 -24.29 0.34 2.09
CA ARG A 455 -23.44 1.09 3.03
C ARG A 455 -21.96 0.97 2.67
N ALA A 456 -21.52 -0.21 2.19
CA ALA A 456 -20.18 -0.41 1.68
C ALA A 456 -19.90 0.48 0.45
N VAL A 457 -20.85 0.61 -0.48
CA VAL A 457 -20.74 1.50 -1.64
C VAL A 457 -20.69 2.98 -1.21
N GLU A 458 -21.53 3.38 -0.25
CA GLU A 458 -21.48 4.74 0.31
C GLU A 458 -20.11 5.08 0.89
N GLN A 459 -19.49 4.16 1.64
CA GLN A 459 -18.16 4.36 2.21
C GLN A 459 -17.05 4.37 1.14
N LEU A 460 -17.16 3.55 0.08
CA LEU A 460 -16.25 3.61 -1.07
C LEU A 460 -16.28 5.00 -1.73
N HIS A 461 -17.47 5.54 -1.98
CA HIS A 461 -17.61 6.87 -2.56
C HIS A 461 -17.15 7.98 -1.63
N TYR A 462 -17.52 7.92 -0.35
CA TYR A 462 -17.10 8.92 0.63
C TYR A 462 -15.57 9.00 0.74
N TYR A 463 -14.92 7.86 0.93
CA TYR A 463 -13.51 7.84 1.31
C TYR A 463 -12.59 7.87 0.08
N TRP A 464 -12.73 6.92 -0.84
CA TRP A 464 -11.90 6.90 -2.05
C TRP A 464 -12.37 7.89 -3.11
N GLY A 465 -13.67 8.17 -3.19
CA GLY A 465 -14.15 9.27 -4.04
C GLY A 465 -13.63 10.63 -3.57
N GLY A 466 -13.45 10.84 -2.25
CA GLY A 466 -12.79 12.03 -1.72
C GLY A 466 -11.35 12.19 -2.20
N MET A 467 -10.55 11.11 -2.24
CA MET A 467 -9.20 11.14 -2.84
C MET A 467 -9.25 11.51 -4.33
N ILE A 468 -10.25 11.01 -5.07
CA ILE A 468 -10.43 11.35 -6.50
C ILE A 468 -10.76 12.84 -6.67
N GLU A 469 -11.66 13.37 -5.84
CA GLU A 469 -12.01 14.79 -5.83
C GLU A 469 -10.80 15.68 -5.51
N ASP A 470 -9.90 15.18 -4.67
CA ASP A 470 -8.62 15.83 -4.33
C ASP A 470 -7.50 15.58 -5.35
N GLY A 471 -7.79 14.91 -6.47
CA GLY A 471 -6.87 14.79 -7.61
C GLY A 471 -5.97 13.56 -7.62
N ALA A 472 -6.34 12.47 -6.92
CA ALA A 472 -5.57 11.23 -6.92
C ALA A 472 -5.50 10.53 -8.29
N ASP A 473 -4.29 10.32 -8.81
CA ASP A 473 -4.01 9.40 -9.93
C ASP A 473 -3.77 7.95 -9.45
N CYS A 474 -3.25 7.83 -8.24
CA CYS A 474 -3.06 6.60 -7.45
C CYS A 474 -3.66 6.82 -6.06
N PHE A 475 -4.09 5.76 -5.39
CA PHE A 475 -4.57 5.86 -4.02
C PHE A 475 -3.41 5.93 -3.03
N TRP A 476 -3.62 6.74 -1.99
CA TRP A 476 -2.58 7.20 -1.09
C TRP A 476 -2.42 6.28 0.12
N GLU A 477 -1.25 6.28 0.74
CA GLU A 477 -0.98 5.55 1.98
C GLU A 477 -1.88 6.01 3.13
N LEU A 478 -2.10 7.33 3.20
CA LEU A 478 -2.78 8.02 4.29
C LEU A 478 -3.80 8.97 3.69
N TYR A 479 -5.01 8.95 4.22
CA TYR A 479 -6.03 9.92 3.86
C TYR A 479 -6.96 10.15 5.05
N ASN A 480 -6.91 11.35 5.59
CA ASN A 480 -7.81 11.81 6.63
C ASN A 480 -8.67 12.94 6.04
N PRO A 481 -9.97 12.71 5.76
CA PRO A 481 -10.85 13.73 5.20
C PRO A 481 -10.97 14.99 6.07
N GLN A 482 -10.73 14.88 7.38
CA GLN A 482 -10.77 16.01 8.32
C GLN A 482 -9.44 16.76 8.42
N ASP A 483 -8.32 16.10 8.12
CA ASP A 483 -6.98 16.70 8.08
C ASP A 483 -6.20 16.14 6.87
N LYS A 484 -6.34 16.83 5.73
CA LYS A 484 -5.68 16.45 4.48
C LYS A 484 -4.15 16.54 4.54
N SER A 485 -3.58 17.17 5.57
CA SER A 485 -2.13 17.28 5.79
C SER A 485 -1.58 16.17 6.70
N TYR A 486 -2.44 15.29 7.22
CA TYR A 486 -2.06 14.27 8.18
C TYR A 486 -0.88 13.42 7.71
N SER A 487 0.13 13.32 8.58
CA SER A 487 1.27 12.45 8.39
C SER A 487 1.74 11.92 9.75
N PRO A 488 1.75 10.59 9.97
CA PRO A 488 2.37 10.00 11.15
C PRO A 488 3.91 10.14 11.12
N TYR A 489 4.46 10.65 10.02
CA TYR A 489 5.90 10.80 9.79
C TYR A 489 6.42 12.20 10.08
N GLY A 490 5.53 13.16 10.35
CA GLY A 490 5.84 14.57 10.62
C GLY A 490 5.72 15.50 9.43
N SER A 491 5.54 14.98 8.20
CA SER A 491 5.35 15.80 7.00
C SER A 491 4.68 15.01 5.87
N ASN A 492 3.67 15.61 5.22
CA ASN A 492 2.98 15.06 4.06
C ASN A 492 3.90 14.87 2.83
N LEU A 493 5.05 15.54 2.76
CA LEU A 493 6.02 15.36 1.66
C LEU A 493 6.57 13.94 1.59
N ILE A 494 6.62 13.22 2.71
CA ILE A 494 7.19 11.86 2.78
C ILE A 494 6.12 10.75 2.78
N ASN A 495 4.83 11.11 2.86
CA ASN A 495 3.73 10.17 2.64
C ASN A 495 3.83 9.59 1.24
N SER A 496 3.43 8.33 1.04
CA SER A 496 3.34 7.74 -0.31
C SER A 496 2.00 8.07 -0.95
N TYR A 497 2.01 8.66 -2.14
CA TYR A 497 0.79 8.94 -2.93
C TYR A 497 0.50 7.85 -3.98
N CYS A 498 1.26 6.76 -3.94
CA CYS A 498 0.92 5.49 -4.55
C CYS A 498 1.20 4.39 -3.52
N HIS A 499 0.16 3.81 -2.92
CA HIS A 499 0.32 2.80 -1.89
C HIS A 499 -0.73 1.69 -2.03
N ALA A 500 -0.29 0.47 -2.27
CA ALA A 500 -1.17 -0.56 -2.81
C ALA A 500 -2.06 -1.24 -1.76
N TRP A 501 -1.88 -1.01 -0.45
CA TRP A 501 -2.92 -1.35 0.51
C TRP A 501 -4.23 -0.57 0.29
N SER A 502 -4.19 0.52 -0.48
CA SER A 502 -5.31 1.42 -0.75
C SER A 502 -5.98 1.11 -2.08
N CYS A 503 -5.47 0.14 -2.83
CA CYS A 503 -5.99 -0.20 -4.16
C CYS A 503 -7.25 -1.06 -4.13
N THR A 504 -7.70 -1.49 -2.95
CA THR A 504 -8.75 -2.50 -2.78
C THR A 504 -10.17 -2.13 -3.26
N PRO A 505 -10.54 -0.87 -3.60
CA PRO A 505 -11.75 -0.64 -4.38
C PRO A 505 -11.82 -1.48 -5.65
N THR A 506 -10.69 -1.76 -6.33
CA THR A 506 -10.69 -2.64 -7.53
C THR A 506 -11.18 -4.05 -7.20
N TYR A 507 -10.74 -4.60 -6.06
CA TYR A 507 -11.19 -5.90 -5.57
C TYR A 507 -12.69 -5.89 -5.30
N PHE A 508 -13.18 -4.89 -4.55
CA PHE A 508 -14.60 -4.84 -4.20
C PHE A 508 -15.50 -4.63 -5.41
N VAL A 509 -15.12 -3.71 -6.31
CA VAL A 509 -15.87 -3.43 -7.54
C VAL A 509 -15.97 -4.69 -8.39
N ARG A 510 -14.84 -5.35 -8.66
CA ARG A 510 -14.77 -6.52 -9.56
C ARG A 510 -15.33 -7.81 -8.98
N LYS A 511 -15.24 -8.00 -7.66
CA LYS A 511 -15.75 -9.21 -7.00
C LYS A 511 -17.22 -9.12 -6.64
N TYR A 512 -17.64 -7.98 -6.07
CA TYR A 512 -18.96 -7.87 -5.46
C TYR A 512 -19.90 -6.93 -6.21
N LEU A 513 -19.40 -5.92 -6.94
CA LEU A 513 -20.26 -4.87 -7.52
C LEU A 513 -20.44 -4.97 -9.04
N SER A 514 -19.68 -5.81 -9.73
CA SER A 514 -19.77 -5.98 -11.20
C SER A 514 -20.57 -7.20 -11.65
N GLU A 515 -21.02 -8.04 -10.72
CA GLU A 515 -21.92 -9.14 -11.05
C GLU A 515 -23.36 -8.62 -11.18
N SER A 516 -24.01 -8.93 -12.30
CA SER A 516 -25.43 -8.66 -12.50
C SER A 516 -26.22 -9.32 -11.37
N LYS A 517 -27.18 -8.61 -10.75
CA LYS A 517 -28.20 -9.28 -9.93
C LYS A 517 -28.83 -10.38 -10.79
N ALA A 518 -28.55 -11.64 -10.49
CA ALA A 518 -29.34 -12.73 -11.04
C ALA A 518 -30.76 -12.53 -10.51
N ASN A 519 -31.67 -12.20 -11.42
CA ASN A 519 -33.09 -11.94 -11.14
C ASN A 519 -33.76 -13.09 -10.39
#